data_AF-A0A7X2PCL8-F1
#
_entry.id   AF-A0A7X2PCL8-F1
#
_cell.length_a   1.000
_cell.length_b   1.000
_cell.length_c   1.000
_cell.angle_alpha   90.00
_cell.angle_beta   90.00
_cell.angle_gamma   90.00
#
_symmetry.space_group_name_H-M   'P 1'
#
loop_
_entity.id
_entity.type
_entity.pdbx_description
1 polymer ?
#
loop_
_entity_poly.entity_id
_entity_poly.type
_entity_poly.pdbx_seq_one_letter_code
_entity_poly.pdbx_strand_id
1 'polypeptide(L)'
;MIEILIENNRSIAKDGEKLIGECDYKINDDIWSFDHTFVDPSYGGQGIAKRLLDCALEEAKRNNAKVNPICSYVRKVFDKNPKEYCDIRAYSFYGWRGESVKANDENIRNQRHLYDLLTKCWSKETCAPRMRDDWSVDNPTLGQCSITAFLAQDIFGGEVNGIVLKDGSHHCFNKVGDVVFDLTSEQFKDKALDYSSCVLESRAEHFSKEEKYQRYLQLKEKLKSVLL
;
A
#
# COMPACT_ATOMS: atom_id res chain seq x y z
N MET A 1 -20.61 -32.17 3.47
CA MET A 1 -20.69 -30.70 3.69
C MET A 1 -19.26 -30.23 3.88
N ILE A 2 -18.83 -29.19 3.19
CA ILE A 2 -17.45 -28.72 3.30
C ILE A 2 -17.26 -27.96 4.61
N GLU A 3 -16.45 -28.53 5.50
CA GLU A 3 -16.04 -27.96 6.78
C GLU A 3 -14.79 -27.09 6.59
N ILE A 4 -14.72 -25.96 7.31
CA ILE A 4 -13.54 -25.08 7.34
C ILE A 4 -13.14 -24.86 8.79
N LEU A 5 -11.86 -25.04 9.08
CA LEU A 5 -11.29 -24.90 10.42
C LEU A 5 -9.89 -24.31 10.38
N ILE A 6 -9.42 -23.78 11.51
CA ILE A 6 -8.05 -23.29 11.70
C ILE A 6 -7.20 -24.40 12.32
N GLU A 7 -6.02 -24.62 11.78
CA GLU A 7 -5.03 -25.55 12.30
C GLU A 7 -3.62 -25.06 11.91
N ASN A 8 -2.65 -25.03 12.83
CA ASN A 8 -1.23 -24.81 12.50
C ASN A 8 -0.94 -23.60 11.56
N ASN A 9 -1.46 -22.42 11.90
CA ASN A 9 -1.31 -21.20 11.09
C ASN A 9 -1.83 -21.29 9.65
N ARG A 10 -2.87 -22.09 9.44
CA ARG A 10 -3.62 -22.15 8.18
C ARG A 10 -5.11 -22.35 8.43
N SER A 11 -5.94 -21.93 7.50
CA SER A 11 -7.30 -22.44 7.39
C SER A 11 -7.30 -23.60 6.41
N ILE A 12 -8.07 -24.65 6.70
CA ILE A 12 -8.20 -25.83 5.83
C ILE A 12 -9.66 -26.14 5.54
N ALA A 13 -9.93 -26.65 4.35
CA ALA A 13 -11.25 -27.08 3.90
C ALA A 13 -11.26 -28.60 3.75
N LYS A 14 -12.23 -29.28 4.37
CA LYS A 14 -12.39 -30.74 4.31
C LYS A 14 -13.76 -31.13 3.75
N ASP A 15 -13.77 -32.18 2.93
CA ASP A 15 -14.98 -32.89 2.52
C ASP A 15 -14.92 -34.33 3.08
N GLY A 16 -15.56 -34.54 4.23
CA GLY A 16 -15.32 -35.72 5.05
C GLY A 16 -13.88 -35.72 5.57
N GLU A 17 -13.12 -36.79 5.32
CA GLU A 17 -11.71 -36.89 5.69
C GLU A 17 -10.76 -36.27 4.65
N LYS A 18 -11.26 -35.96 3.45
CA LYS A 18 -10.44 -35.44 2.34
C LYS A 18 -10.14 -33.96 2.56
N LEU A 19 -8.85 -33.60 2.63
CA LEU A 19 -8.39 -32.21 2.53
C LEU A 19 -8.54 -31.74 1.07
N ILE A 20 -9.28 -30.64 0.86
CA ILE A 20 -9.63 -30.12 -0.47
C ILE A 20 -9.19 -28.67 -0.68
N GLY A 21 -8.60 -28.03 0.31
CA GLY A 21 -8.03 -26.70 0.16
C GLY A 21 -7.42 -26.18 1.45
N GLU A 22 -6.56 -25.18 1.30
CA GLU A 22 -5.84 -24.54 2.40
C GLU A 22 -5.51 -23.08 2.09
N CYS A 23 -5.37 -22.27 3.14
CA CYS A 23 -4.83 -20.93 3.09
C CYS A 23 -3.84 -20.77 4.23
N ASP A 24 -2.56 -20.68 3.89
CA ASP A 24 -1.45 -20.65 4.85
C ASP A 24 -1.02 -19.20 5.13
N TYR A 25 -0.61 -18.98 6.38
CA TYR A 25 -0.02 -17.73 6.79
C TYR A 25 1.16 -17.94 7.76
N LYS A 26 2.08 -16.99 7.76
CA LYS A 26 3.21 -16.92 8.70
C LYS A 26 3.02 -15.74 9.64
N ILE A 27 3.24 -15.98 10.91
CA ILE A 27 3.15 -14.95 11.95
C ILE A 27 4.53 -14.33 12.16
N ASN A 28 4.63 -13.01 12.04
CA ASN A 28 5.79 -12.22 12.44
C ASN A 28 5.29 -11.03 13.27
N ASP A 29 5.43 -11.11 14.59
CA ASP A 29 4.83 -10.19 15.55
C ASP A 29 3.34 -9.95 15.25
N ASP A 30 2.95 -8.71 14.96
CA ASP A 30 1.60 -8.31 14.63
C ASP A 30 1.31 -8.30 13.12
N ILE A 31 2.21 -8.83 12.28
CA ILE A 31 2.05 -8.93 10.83
C ILE A 31 1.96 -10.40 10.42
N TRP A 32 0.81 -10.79 9.90
CA TRP A 32 0.54 -12.12 9.37
C TRP A 32 0.67 -12.11 7.85
N SER A 33 1.61 -12.88 7.33
CA SER A 33 1.92 -12.95 5.90
C SER A 33 1.21 -14.14 5.27
N PHE A 34 0.21 -13.86 4.42
CA PHE A 34 -0.58 -14.87 3.72
C PHE A 34 0.10 -15.19 2.39
N ASP A 35 0.82 -16.30 2.31
CA ASP A 35 1.72 -16.63 1.20
C ASP A 35 1.25 -17.78 0.31
N HIS A 36 0.27 -18.57 0.75
CA HIS A 36 -0.30 -19.65 -0.04
C HIS A 36 -1.82 -19.75 0.07
N THR A 37 -2.48 -20.07 -1.03
CA THR A 37 -3.90 -20.44 -1.07
C THR A 37 -4.10 -21.43 -2.19
N PHE A 38 -4.68 -22.59 -1.86
CA PHE A 38 -4.93 -23.66 -2.81
C PHE A 38 -6.30 -24.30 -2.56
N VAL A 39 -6.96 -24.69 -3.65
CA VAL A 39 -8.19 -25.48 -3.63
C VAL A 39 -8.07 -26.54 -4.72
N ASP A 40 -8.44 -27.77 -4.39
CA ASP A 40 -8.50 -28.88 -5.34
C ASP A 40 -9.35 -28.45 -6.56
N PRO A 41 -8.82 -28.53 -7.80
CA PRO A 41 -9.53 -28.09 -8.99
C PRO A 41 -10.90 -28.74 -9.21
N SER A 42 -11.10 -29.98 -8.72
CA SER A 42 -12.40 -30.67 -8.78
C SER A 42 -13.48 -29.98 -7.92
N TYR A 43 -13.07 -29.13 -6.98
CA TYR A 43 -13.93 -28.31 -6.13
C TYR A 43 -13.95 -26.83 -6.55
N GLY A 44 -13.38 -26.50 -7.70
CA GLY A 44 -13.35 -25.15 -8.26
C GLY A 44 -14.75 -24.53 -8.45
N GLY A 45 -14.83 -23.20 -8.43
CA GLY A 45 -16.08 -22.45 -8.67
C GLY A 45 -17.06 -22.39 -7.48
N GLN A 46 -16.76 -23.04 -6.36
CA GLN A 46 -17.64 -23.13 -5.19
C GLN A 46 -17.37 -22.08 -4.10
N GLY A 47 -16.49 -21.10 -4.36
CA GLY A 47 -16.14 -20.04 -3.40
C GLY A 47 -15.28 -20.48 -2.21
N ILE A 48 -14.73 -21.71 -2.22
CA ILE A 48 -13.96 -22.28 -1.11
C ILE A 48 -12.74 -21.42 -0.75
N ALA A 49 -11.98 -20.94 -1.75
CA ALA A 49 -10.81 -20.10 -1.51
C ALA A 49 -11.14 -18.81 -0.74
N LYS A 50 -12.30 -18.19 -1.00
CA LYS A 50 -12.74 -17.00 -0.27
C LYS A 50 -13.13 -17.34 1.16
N ARG A 51 -13.85 -18.46 1.37
CA ARG A 51 -14.23 -18.92 2.71
C ARG A 51 -13.00 -19.30 3.56
N LEU A 52 -11.98 -19.91 2.95
CA LEU A 52 -10.69 -20.18 3.58
C LEU A 52 -10.00 -18.89 4.03
N LEU A 53 -9.86 -17.94 3.10
CA LEU A 53 -9.28 -16.64 3.40
C LEU A 53 -10.05 -15.92 4.51
N ASP A 54 -11.38 -15.88 4.43
CA ASP A 54 -12.23 -15.22 5.44
C ASP A 54 -12.05 -15.84 6.82
N CYS A 55 -12.02 -17.17 6.92
CA CYS A 55 -11.76 -17.85 8.18
C CYS A 55 -10.41 -17.44 8.80
N ALA A 56 -9.35 -17.40 7.99
CA ALA A 56 -8.02 -17.00 8.44
C ALA A 56 -7.91 -15.48 8.74
N LEU A 57 -8.62 -14.63 8.00
CA LEU A 57 -8.69 -13.19 8.27
C LEU A 57 -9.44 -12.89 9.58
N GLU A 58 -10.52 -13.60 9.87
CA GLU A 58 -11.22 -13.49 11.16
C GLU A 58 -10.30 -13.87 12.32
N GLU A 59 -9.47 -14.89 12.14
CA GLU A 59 -8.46 -15.25 13.13
C GLU A 59 -7.40 -14.16 13.29
N ALA A 60 -6.89 -13.58 12.20
CA ALA A 60 -5.97 -12.44 12.25
C ALA A 60 -6.59 -11.25 13.00
N LYS A 61 -7.87 -10.92 12.73
CA LYS A 61 -8.60 -9.84 13.43
C LYS A 61 -8.69 -10.08 14.94
N ARG A 62 -9.03 -11.31 15.38
CA ARG A 62 -9.09 -11.66 16.81
C ARG A 62 -7.77 -11.46 17.53
N ASN A 63 -6.66 -11.65 16.80
CA ASN A 63 -5.31 -11.47 17.30
C ASN A 63 -4.77 -10.04 17.11
N ASN A 64 -5.61 -9.09 16.66
CA ASN A 64 -5.22 -7.72 16.32
C ASN A 64 -4.07 -7.64 15.29
N ALA A 65 -3.92 -8.66 14.45
CA ALA A 65 -2.88 -8.73 13.45
C ALA A 65 -3.23 -7.92 12.19
N LYS A 66 -2.21 -7.35 11.58
CA LYS A 66 -2.23 -6.81 10.22
C LYS A 66 -1.84 -7.89 9.23
N VAL A 67 -2.29 -7.78 7.99
CA VAL A 67 -2.15 -8.80 6.95
C VAL A 67 -1.28 -8.29 5.82
N ASN A 68 -0.21 -9.02 5.54
CA ASN A 68 0.63 -8.85 4.36
C ASN A 68 0.17 -9.85 3.26
N PRO A 69 -0.51 -9.40 2.20
CA PRO A 69 -1.09 -10.28 1.19
C PRO A 69 -0.05 -10.67 0.10
N ILE A 70 0.76 -11.69 0.37
CA ILE A 70 1.83 -12.16 -0.55
C ILE A 70 1.27 -13.02 -1.67
N CYS A 71 0.38 -13.96 -1.34
CA CYS A 71 -0.27 -14.85 -2.30
C CYS A 71 -1.02 -14.03 -3.36
N SER A 72 -0.86 -14.38 -4.65
CA SER A 72 -1.48 -13.65 -5.76
C SER A 72 -3.01 -13.63 -5.67
N TYR A 73 -3.64 -14.70 -5.16
CA TYR A 73 -5.08 -14.75 -4.91
C TYR A 73 -5.48 -13.74 -3.82
N VAL A 74 -4.81 -13.77 -2.67
CA VAL A 74 -5.11 -12.88 -1.53
C VAL A 74 -4.89 -11.42 -1.93
N ARG A 75 -3.76 -11.11 -2.59
CA ARG A 75 -3.47 -9.78 -3.13
C ARG A 75 -4.58 -9.29 -4.06
N LYS A 76 -5.04 -10.14 -4.99
CA LYS A 76 -6.15 -9.82 -5.89
C LYS A 76 -7.46 -9.55 -5.14
N VAL A 77 -7.76 -10.30 -4.07
CA VAL A 77 -8.95 -10.05 -3.23
C VAL A 77 -8.82 -8.70 -2.52
N PHE A 78 -7.65 -8.39 -1.97
CA PHE A 78 -7.36 -7.14 -1.28
C PHE A 78 -7.46 -5.93 -2.23
N ASP A 79 -6.80 -6.02 -3.39
CA ASP A 79 -6.73 -4.93 -4.37
C ASP A 79 -8.08 -4.68 -5.07
N LYS A 80 -8.97 -5.67 -5.13
CA LYS A 80 -10.36 -5.51 -5.61
C LYS A 80 -11.28 -4.87 -4.58
N ASN A 81 -11.01 -5.07 -3.29
CA ASN A 81 -11.85 -4.57 -2.21
C ASN A 81 -11.02 -3.77 -1.19
N PRO A 82 -10.27 -2.73 -1.61
CA PRO A 82 -9.41 -1.97 -0.70
C PRO A 82 -10.21 -1.29 0.42
N LYS A 83 -11.52 -1.07 0.20
CA LYS A 83 -12.45 -0.58 1.22
C LYS A 83 -12.64 -1.52 2.39
N GLU A 84 -12.76 -2.81 2.11
CA GLU A 84 -12.98 -3.86 3.12
C GLU A 84 -11.72 -4.16 3.93
N TYR A 85 -10.55 -4.04 3.31
CA TYR A 85 -9.30 -4.53 3.90
C TYR A 85 -8.34 -3.44 4.39
N CYS A 86 -8.63 -2.15 4.24
CA CYS A 86 -7.68 -1.09 4.61
C CYS A 86 -7.29 -1.08 6.09
N ASP A 87 -8.17 -1.57 6.98
CA ASP A 87 -7.93 -1.57 8.42
C ASP A 87 -7.17 -2.81 8.89
N ILE A 88 -7.09 -3.84 8.05
CA ILE A 88 -6.32 -5.05 8.34
C ILE A 88 -5.05 -5.14 7.49
N ARG A 89 -4.96 -4.52 6.32
CA ARG A 89 -3.78 -4.57 5.45
C ARG A 89 -2.56 -3.93 6.13
N ALA A 90 -1.43 -4.63 6.05
CA ALA A 90 -0.11 -4.11 6.35
C ALA A 90 0.44 -3.36 5.13
N TYR A 91 1.16 -2.28 5.38
CA TYR A 91 1.83 -1.48 4.36
C TYR A 91 3.30 -1.25 4.78
N SER A 92 4.13 -0.83 3.83
CA SER A 92 5.56 -0.60 4.09
C SER A 92 5.94 0.89 4.10
N PHE A 93 5.02 1.77 3.73
CA PHE A 93 5.28 3.21 3.67
C PHE A 93 5.26 3.84 5.08
N TYR A 94 6.19 4.72 5.41
CA TYR A 94 6.25 5.40 6.70
C TYR A 94 4.95 6.15 7.03
N GLY A 95 4.48 6.00 8.27
CA GLY A 95 3.21 6.59 8.72
C GLY A 95 1.98 5.72 8.45
N TRP A 96 2.13 4.53 7.84
CA TRP A 96 0.99 3.65 7.58
C TRP A 96 0.27 3.14 8.84
N ARG A 97 0.95 3.10 9.99
CA ARG A 97 0.34 2.77 11.30
C ARG A 97 -0.33 3.96 11.98
N GLY A 98 -0.12 5.17 11.47
CA GLY A 98 -0.74 6.37 11.99
C GLY A 98 -2.25 6.42 11.75
N GLU A 99 -2.89 7.38 12.42
CA GLU A 99 -4.32 7.64 12.30
C GLU A 99 -4.75 7.83 10.83
N SER A 100 -5.96 7.37 10.50
CA SER A 100 -6.54 7.62 9.18
C SER A 100 -6.79 9.11 8.99
N VAL A 101 -6.19 9.72 7.97
CA VAL A 101 -6.55 11.09 7.56
C VAL A 101 -7.67 11.01 6.54
N LYS A 102 -8.80 11.68 6.79
CA LYS A 102 -9.91 11.73 5.83
C LYS A 102 -9.53 12.61 4.64
N ALA A 103 -9.75 12.12 3.41
CA ALA A 103 -9.56 12.92 2.21
C ALA A 103 -10.65 13.98 2.02
N ASN A 104 -10.28 15.07 1.35
CA ASN A 104 -11.20 16.09 0.83
C ASN A 104 -11.82 15.66 -0.52
N ASP A 105 -11.23 14.66 -1.18
CA ASP A 105 -11.78 13.99 -2.36
C ASP A 105 -12.69 12.83 -1.92
N GLU A 106 -13.94 12.78 -2.40
CA GLU A 106 -14.92 11.77 -2.00
C GLU A 106 -14.59 10.34 -2.49
N ASN A 107 -13.79 10.23 -3.55
CA ASN A 107 -13.40 8.94 -4.13
C ASN A 107 -12.20 8.33 -3.41
N ILE A 108 -11.47 9.14 -2.63
CA ILE A 108 -10.32 8.72 -1.83
C ILE A 108 -10.73 8.74 -0.36
N ARG A 109 -10.27 7.78 0.44
CA ARG A 109 -10.73 7.67 1.84
C ARG A 109 -9.68 8.17 2.81
N ASN A 110 -8.49 7.59 2.69
CA ASN A 110 -7.37 7.83 3.56
C ASN A 110 -6.06 7.56 2.80
N GLN A 111 -4.93 7.84 3.46
CA GLN A 111 -3.59 7.71 2.90
C GLN A 111 -3.26 6.28 2.42
N ARG A 112 -3.83 5.26 3.07
CA ARG A 112 -3.69 3.84 2.69
C ARG A 112 -4.43 3.53 1.38
N HIS A 113 -5.65 4.05 1.23
CA HIS A 113 -6.39 3.95 -0.03
C HIS A 113 -5.70 4.71 -1.17
N LEU A 114 -5.16 5.90 -0.90
CA LEU A 114 -4.37 6.63 -1.91
C LEU A 114 -3.15 5.83 -2.33
N TYR A 115 -2.43 5.24 -1.38
CA TYR A 115 -1.28 4.38 -1.68
C TYR A 115 -1.67 3.23 -2.62
N ASP A 116 -2.74 2.49 -2.31
CA ASP A 116 -3.23 1.38 -3.16
C ASP A 116 -3.51 1.84 -4.60
N LEU A 117 -4.08 3.05 -4.79
CA LEU A 117 -4.32 3.62 -6.10
C LEU A 117 -3.01 4.01 -6.80
N LEU A 118 -2.10 4.67 -6.08
CA LEU A 118 -0.83 5.15 -6.64
C LEU A 118 0.11 4.03 -7.08
N THR A 119 0.03 2.83 -6.47
CA THR A 119 0.79 1.66 -6.97
C THR A 119 0.46 1.29 -8.42
N LYS A 120 -0.71 1.71 -8.93
CA LYS A 120 -1.14 1.53 -10.32
C LYS A 120 -0.76 2.71 -11.22
N CYS A 121 -0.33 3.83 -10.62
CA CYS A 121 -0.05 5.08 -11.33
C CYS A 121 1.45 5.35 -11.47
N TRP A 122 2.26 4.98 -10.47
CA TRP A 122 3.71 5.17 -10.53
C TRP A 122 4.34 4.36 -11.66
N SER A 123 5.27 5.00 -12.36
CA SER A 123 5.83 4.48 -13.60
C SER A 123 7.18 5.15 -13.91
N LYS A 124 7.92 4.61 -14.88
CA LYS A 124 9.16 5.23 -15.36
C LYS A 124 8.91 6.65 -15.91
N GLU A 125 7.76 6.92 -16.52
CA GLU A 125 7.44 8.26 -17.04
C GLU A 125 7.24 9.28 -15.91
N THR A 126 6.56 8.87 -14.84
CA THR A 126 6.38 9.71 -13.64
C THR A 126 7.59 9.66 -12.71
N CYS A 127 8.68 8.97 -13.04
CA CYS A 127 9.93 8.94 -12.28
C CYS A 127 10.88 10.08 -12.68
N ALA A 128 11.64 10.62 -11.71
CA ALA A 128 12.43 11.83 -11.91
C ALA A 128 13.49 11.52 -12.96
N PRO A 129 13.75 12.39 -13.97
CA PRO A 129 14.59 12.04 -15.12
C PRO A 129 15.95 11.46 -14.71
N ARG A 130 16.58 12.07 -13.71
CA ARG A 130 17.87 11.64 -13.15
C ARG A 130 17.87 10.25 -12.47
N MET A 131 16.70 9.66 -12.24
CA MET A 131 16.50 8.39 -11.52
C MET A 131 15.77 7.35 -12.38
N ARG A 132 15.41 7.66 -13.63
CA ARG A 132 14.61 6.78 -14.49
C ARG A 132 15.33 5.48 -14.84
N ASP A 133 16.66 5.52 -14.91
CA ASP A 133 17.46 4.33 -15.24
C ASP A 133 17.51 3.34 -14.08
N ASP A 134 17.35 3.82 -12.85
CA ASP A 134 17.30 3.01 -11.63
C ASP A 134 15.87 2.62 -11.22
N TRP A 135 14.85 3.18 -11.90
CA TRP A 135 13.45 2.87 -11.61
C TRP A 135 13.09 1.46 -12.07
N SER A 136 12.37 0.71 -11.22
CA SER A 136 11.88 -0.63 -11.55
C SER A 136 10.49 -0.89 -10.96
N VAL A 137 9.84 -1.95 -11.45
CA VAL A 137 8.57 -2.43 -10.89
C VAL A 137 8.70 -2.91 -9.44
N ASP A 138 9.91 -3.30 -9.02
CA ASP A 138 10.22 -3.71 -7.65
C ASP A 138 10.49 -2.50 -6.73
N ASN A 139 10.72 -1.31 -7.30
CA ASN A 139 10.89 -0.06 -6.57
C ASN A 139 10.11 1.09 -7.25
N PRO A 140 8.77 1.01 -7.30
CA PRO A 140 7.96 1.94 -8.08
C PRO A 140 7.95 3.37 -7.49
N THR A 141 8.26 3.51 -6.20
CA THR A 141 8.28 4.78 -5.46
C THR A 141 9.51 5.65 -5.77
N LEU A 142 10.55 5.08 -6.40
CA LEU A 142 11.78 5.79 -6.72
C LEU A 142 11.54 7.04 -7.56
N GLY A 143 12.02 8.19 -7.08
CA GLY A 143 11.90 9.47 -7.80
C GLY A 143 10.46 10.00 -7.89
N GLN A 144 9.53 9.49 -7.08
CA GLN A 144 8.13 9.92 -7.05
C GLN A 144 7.82 10.92 -5.91
N CYS A 145 8.74 11.13 -4.96
CA CYS A 145 8.47 11.77 -3.67
C CYS A 145 7.75 13.12 -3.75
N SER A 146 8.38 14.13 -4.38
CA SER A 146 7.80 15.47 -4.43
C SER A 146 6.43 15.52 -5.09
N ILE A 147 6.27 14.91 -6.27
CA ILE A 147 5.00 14.96 -7.00
C ILE A 147 3.89 14.22 -6.22
N THR A 148 4.26 13.16 -5.50
CA THR A 148 3.34 12.38 -4.67
C THR A 148 2.95 13.15 -3.42
N ALA A 149 3.90 13.83 -2.77
CA ALA A 149 3.64 14.64 -1.58
C ALA A 149 2.72 15.83 -1.90
N PHE A 150 2.92 16.53 -3.01
CA PHE A 150 2.02 17.61 -3.42
C PHE A 150 0.65 17.12 -3.88
N LEU A 151 0.57 15.94 -4.51
CA LEU A 151 -0.72 15.32 -4.80
C LEU A 151 -1.47 14.92 -3.52
N ALA A 152 -0.76 14.35 -2.54
CA ALA A 152 -1.32 14.07 -1.23
C ALA A 152 -1.78 15.37 -0.52
N GLN A 153 -1.04 16.46 -0.65
CA GLN A 153 -1.46 17.77 -0.14
C GLN A 153 -2.76 18.25 -0.79
N ASP A 154 -2.94 18.05 -2.11
CA ASP A 154 -4.19 18.45 -2.77
C ASP A 154 -5.40 17.62 -2.26
N ILE A 155 -5.16 16.34 -1.94
CA ILE A 155 -6.21 15.39 -1.55
C ILE A 155 -6.57 15.53 -0.07
N PHE A 156 -5.59 15.73 0.81
CA PHE A 156 -5.77 15.72 2.27
C PHE A 156 -5.58 17.09 2.92
N GLY A 157 -5.06 18.09 2.20
CA GLY A 157 -4.54 19.31 2.78
C GLY A 157 -3.20 19.10 3.49
N GLY A 158 -2.91 19.97 4.45
CA GLY A 158 -1.69 19.93 5.24
C GLY A 158 -0.47 20.54 4.55
N GLU A 159 0.70 20.12 5.01
CA GLU A 159 1.99 20.69 4.64
C GLU A 159 2.89 19.63 4.02
N VAL A 160 3.55 19.99 2.93
CA VAL A 160 4.63 19.18 2.37
C VAL A 160 5.91 19.51 3.11
N ASN A 161 6.49 18.50 3.74
CA ASN A 161 7.75 18.58 4.47
C ASN A 161 8.82 17.79 3.72
N GLY A 162 10.08 18.09 3.98
CA GLY A 162 11.23 17.50 3.32
C GLY A 162 12.33 17.10 4.30
N ILE A 163 12.96 15.98 4.02
CA ILE A 163 14.17 15.50 4.70
C ILE A 163 15.36 15.83 3.80
N VAL A 164 16.33 16.57 4.33
CA VAL A 164 17.58 16.86 3.64
C VAL A 164 18.47 15.62 3.72
N LEU A 165 18.73 15.00 2.57
CA LEU A 165 19.57 13.81 2.45
C LEU A 165 21.06 14.19 2.45
N LYS A 166 21.94 13.19 2.65
CA LYS A 166 23.40 13.39 2.73
C LYS A 166 24.02 14.04 1.48
N ASP A 167 23.39 13.87 0.32
CA ASP A 167 23.81 14.45 -0.95
C ASP A 167 23.25 15.87 -1.18
N GLY A 168 22.55 16.44 -0.18
CA GLY A 168 21.89 17.74 -0.25
C GLY A 168 20.58 17.72 -1.01
N SER A 169 20.13 16.57 -1.53
CA SER A 169 18.80 16.46 -2.14
C SER A 169 17.71 16.36 -1.08
N HIS A 170 16.48 16.73 -1.45
CA HIS A 170 15.35 16.74 -0.54
C HIS A 170 14.40 15.59 -0.87
N HIS A 171 13.97 14.88 0.17
CA HIS A 171 12.93 13.85 0.08
C HIS A 171 11.63 14.34 0.73
N CYS A 172 10.59 14.51 -0.08
CA CYS A 172 9.35 15.15 0.36
C CYS A 172 8.27 14.13 0.77
N PHE A 173 7.46 14.50 1.76
CA PHE A 173 6.29 13.76 2.24
C PHE A 173 5.20 14.72 2.73
N ASN A 174 3.98 14.22 2.98
CA ASN A 174 2.87 15.07 3.45
C ASN A 174 2.63 14.88 4.95
N LYS A 175 2.23 15.97 5.62
CA LYS A 175 1.87 15.99 7.04
C LYS A 175 0.55 16.75 7.22
N VAL A 176 -0.40 16.14 7.91
CA VAL A 176 -1.71 16.74 8.23
C VAL A 176 -1.90 16.74 9.74
N GLY A 177 -1.85 17.92 10.36
CA GLY A 177 -1.75 18.01 11.82
C GLY A 177 -0.51 17.26 12.31
N ASP A 178 -0.68 16.32 13.24
CA ASP A 178 0.41 15.46 13.73
C ASP A 178 0.61 14.18 12.91
N VAL A 179 -0.26 13.91 11.92
CA VAL A 179 -0.20 12.70 11.12
C VAL A 179 0.77 12.88 9.96
N VAL A 180 1.92 12.21 10.07
CA VAL A 180 2.93 12.14 9.00
C VAL A 180 2.69 10.87 8.18
N PHE A 181 2.67 11.00 6.85
CA PHE A 181 2.69 9.85 5.97
C PHE A 181 3.52 10.12 4.71
N ASP A 182 4.41 9.18 4.44
CA ASP A 182 5.31 9.22 3.29
C ASP A 182 5.10 8.00 2.42
N LEU A 183 4.23 8.17 1.44
CA LEU A 183 3.84 7.13 0.48
C LEU A 183 4.99 6.65 -0.40
N THR A 184 6.17 7.28 -0.32
CA THR A 184 7.34 6.99 -1.16
C THR A 184 8.60 6.66 -0.37
N SER A 185 8.49 6.49 0.94
CA SER A 185 9.58 6.10 1.85
C SER A 185 10.28 4.80 1.43
N GLU A 186 9.55 3.88 0.79
CA GLU A 186 10.08 2.60 0.34
C GLU A 186 11.22 2.71 -0.69
N GLN A 187 11.38 3.88 -1.35
CA GLN A 187 12.49 4.09 -2.28
C GLN A 187 13.87 3.97 -1.57
N PHE A 188 13.89 4.10 -0.24
CA PHE A 188 15.08 3.97 0.59
C PHE A 188 15.29 2.57 1.16
N LYS A 189 14.39 1.61 0.86
CA LYS A 189 14.43 0.24 1.37
C LYS A 189 14.54 0.23 2.91
N ASP A 190 15.60 -0.37 3.45
CA ASP A 190 15.81 -0.51 4.90
C ASP A 190 16.46 0.72 5.55
N LYS A 191 16.75 1.78 4.79
CA LYS A 191 17.38 2.99 5.37
C LYS A 191 16.33 3.79 6.13
N ALA A 192 16.52 3.87 7.45
CA ALA A 192 15.71 4.74 8.30
C ALA A 192 15.93 6.21 7.95
N LEU A 193 14.82 6.95 7.80
CA LEU A 193 14.79 8.40 7.60
C LEU A 193 14.43 9.10 8.91
N ASP A 194 15.00 10.28 9.13
CA ASP A 194 14.66 11.12 10.28
C ASP A 194 13.56 12.12 9.93
N TYR A 195 12.32 11.82 10.35
CA TYR A 195 11.17 12.69 10.15
C TYR A 195 11.06 13.81 11.21
N SER A 196 11.94 13.84 12.22
CA SER A 196 11.92 14.88 13.26
C SER A 196 12.64 16.15 12.83
N SER A 197 13.66 16.04 11.98
CA SER A 197 14.47 17.15 11.47
C SER A 197 14.03 17.59 10.06
N CYS A 198 12.73 17.74 9.83
CA CYS A 198 12.19 18.09 8.51
C CYS A 198 12.05 19.62 8.30
N VAL A 199 12.08 20.03 7.04
CA VAL A 199 11.88 21.42 6.60
C VAL A 199 10.61 21.55 5.77
N LEU A 200 9.96 22.71 5.82
CA LEU A 200 8.79 22.98 4.98
C LEU A 200 9.21 23.12 3.51
N GLU A 201 8.52 22.45 2.60
CA GLU A 201 8.81 22.47 1.18
C GLU A 201 7.86 23.39 0.41
N SER A 202 8.43 24.32 -0.36
CA SER A 202 7.65 25.24 -1.17
C SER A 202 7.17 24.58 -2.47
N ARG A 203 5.84 24.59 -2.67
CA ARG A 203 5.23 24.19 -3.95
C ARG A 203 5.72 25.04 -5.11
N ALA A 204 5.83 26.36 -4.90
CA ALA A 204 6.25 27.30 -5.94
C ALA A 204 7.68 27.00 -6.40
N GLU A 205 8.60 26.72 -5.47
CA GLU A 205 9.97 26.35 -5.79
C GLU A 205 10.03 25.00 -6.52
N HIS A 206 9.27 24.01 -6.04
CA HIS A 206 9.23 22.68 -6.63
C HIS A 206 8.69 22.69 -8.07
N PHE A 207 7.59 23.41 -8.31
CA PHE A 207 6.92 23.48 -9.60
C PHE A 207 7.41 24.63 -10.49
N SER A 208 8.41 25.41 -10.05
CA SER A 208 9.18 26.29 -10.95
C SER A 208 9.92 25.49 -12.03
N LYS A 209 10.21 24.21 -11.77
CA LYS A 209 10.77 23.28 -12.75
C LYS A 209 9.64 22.66 -13.56
N GLU A 210 9.51 23.09 -14.81
CA GLU A 210 8.49 22.62 -15.75
C GLU A 210 8.38 21.10 -15.79
N GLU A 211 9.53 20.42 -15.87
CA GLU A 211 9.63 18.96 -15.87
C GLU A 211 8.91 18.32 -14.66
N LYS A 212 9.11 18.88 -13.46
CA LYS A 212 8.51 18.35 -12.23
C LYS A 212 7.01 18.60 -12.20
N TYR A 213 6.57 19.78 -12.67
CA TYR A 213 5.15 20.12 -12.77
C TYR A 213 4.42 19.20 -13.75
N GLN A 214 5.00 18.95 -14.92
CA GLN A 214 4.44 18.04 -15.93
C GLN A 214 4.27 16.61 -15.42
N ARG A 215 5.26 16.08 -14.69
CA ARG A 215 5.14 14.78 -14.02
C ARG A 215 4.01 14.75 -12.98
N TYR A 216 3.86 15.82 -12.20
CA TYR A 216 2.78 15.93 -11.22
C TYR A 216 1.41 15.90 -11.92
N LEU A 217 1.25 16.66 -13.02
CA LEU A 217 0.03 16.62 -13.84
C LEU A 217 -0.21 15.21 -14.40
N GLN A 218 0.83 14.54 -14.91
CA GLN A 218 0.73 13.18 -15.42
C GLN A 218 0.30 12.19 -14.33
N LEU A 219 0.88 12.27 -13.13
CA LEU A 219 0.50 11.41 -12.01
C LEU A 219 -0.97 11.66 -11.61
N LYS A 220 -1.39 12.92 -11.59
CA LYS A 220 -2.77 13.32 -11.30
C LYS A 220 -3.76 12.77 -12.33
N GLU A 221 -3.44 12.83 -13.63
CA GLU A 221 -4.27 12.24 -14.68
C GLU A 221 -4.33 10.72 -14.57
N LYS A 222 -3.20 10.05 -14.32
CA LYS A 222 -3.18 8.60 -14.06
C LYS A 222 -4.05 8.22 -12.86
N LEU A 223 -4.02 9.02 -11.79
CA LEU A 223 -4.87 8.79 -10.61
C LEU A 223 -6.36 8.92 -10.96
N LYS A 224 -6.75 9.94 -11.75
CA LYS A 224 -8.14 10.07 -12.22
C LYS A 224 -8.56 8.86 -13.04
N SER A 225 -7.71 8.36 -13.93
CA SER A 225 -8.04 7.21 -14.77
C SER A 225 -8.28 5.91 -13.99
N VAL A 226 -7.68 5.73 -12.81
CA VAL A 226 -7.92 4.55 -11.96
C VAL A 226 -9.11 4.70 -11.02
N LEU A 227 -9.69 5.90 -10.92
CA LEU A 227 -10.89 6.20 -10.15
C LEU A 227 -12.18 6.07 -10.99
N LEU A 228 -12.08 6.15 -12.32
CA LEU A 228 -13.16 5.93 -13.28
C LEU A 228 -13.47 4.44 -13.48
#